data_AF-A0A059WJF9-F1
#
_entry.id   AF-A0A059WJF9-F1
#
_cell.length_a   1.000
_cell.length_b   1.000
_cell.length_c   1.000
_cell.angle_alpha   90.00
_cell.angle_beta   90.00
_cell.angle_gamma   90.00
#
_symmetry.space_group_name_H-M   'P 1'
#
loop_
_entity.id
_entity.type
_entity.pdbx_description
1 polymer ?
#
loop_
_entity_poly.entity_id
_entity_poly.type
_entity_poly.pdbx_seq_one_letter_code
_entity_poly.pdbx_strand_id
1 'polypeptide(L)'
;GVPKGVVLSHESYTSGAIPRAKAVGYKASSRVFDFPSYAFDVTYDCMLCTLVVGGTICVPSEEARMNDLSGAIRDSKANMVHMTPSVARVLEDDIIPSLDVLGLGGEAVGARDAATWGEHTSLIIAYGPSE
;
A
#
# COMPACT_ATOMS: atom_id res chain seq x y z
N GLY A 1 24.19 -5.68 11.46
CA GLY A 1 24.44 -4.55 12.38
C GLY A 1 23.37 -4.54 13.46
N VAL A 2 23.45 -3.62 14.42
CA VAL A 2 22.39 -3.41 15.43
C VAL A 2 21.29 -2.53 14.81
N PRO A 3 19.99 -2.83 15.02
CA PRO A 3 18.91 -1.97 14.54
C PRO A 3 19.06 -0.54 15.07
N LYS A 4 18.80 0.44 14.21
CA LYS A 4 18.77 1.87 14.57
C LYS A 4 17.33 2.38 14.51
N GLY A 5 16.93 3.16 15.51
CA GLY A 5 15.65 3.86 15.47
C GLY A 5 15.75 5.08 14.57
N VAL A 6 14.86 5.17 13.57
CA VAL A 6 14.70 6.37 12.76
C VAL A 6 13.65 7.26 13.42
N VAL A 7 14.02 8.51 13.71
CA VAL A 7 13.13 9.49 14.35
C VAL A 7 12.68 10.50 13.31
N LEU A 8 11.38 10.60 13.10
CA LEU A 8 10.77 11.55 12.15
C LEU A 8 9.88 12.53 12.91
N SER A 9 9.97 13.81 12.53
CA SER A 9 9.07 14.84 13.05
C SER A 9 7.77 14.89 12.24
N HIS A 10 6.69 15.37 12.85
CA HIS A 10 5.43 15.62 12.14
C HIS A 10 5.61 16.59 10.96
N GLU A 11 6.41 17.65 11.13
CA GLU A 11 6.69 18.62 10.07
C GLU A 11 7.42 17.97 8.89
N SER A 12 8.50 17.24 9.17
CA SER A 12 9.28 16.52 8.14
C SER A 12 8.40 15.54 7.37
N TYR A 13 7.60 14.73 8.08
CA TYR A 13 6.70 13.77 7.44
C TYR A 13 5.63 14.46 6.59
N THR A 14 4.89 15.41 7.17
CA THR A 14 3.75 16.06 6.49
C THR A 14 4.16 16.88 5.27
N SER A 15 5.36 17.48 5.29
CA SER A 15 5.91 18.23 4.15
C SER A 15 5.99 17.38 2.87
N GLY A 16 6.27 16.08 3.00
CA GLY A 16 6.28 15.13 1.89
C GLY A 16 4.96 14.35 1.72
N ALA A 17 4.29 14.00 2.81
CA ALA A 17 3.13 13.12 2.78
C ALA A 17 1.92 13.74 2.08
N ILE A 18 1.63 15.02 2.32
CA ILE A 18 0.47 15.70 1.70
C ILE A 18 0.56 15.72 0.16
N PRO A 19 1.66 16.21 -0.47
CA PRO A 19 1.77 16.16 -1.93
C PRO A 19 1.87 14.73 -2.45
N ARG A 20 2.53 13.82 -1.72
CA ARG A 20 2.64 12.40 -2.11
C ARG A 20 1.27 11.72 -2.13
N ALA A 21 0.43 11.93 -1.12
CA ALA A 21 -0.92 11.37 -1.07
C ALA A 21 -1.71 11.70 -2.34
N LYS A 22 -1.65 12.98 -2.78
CA LYS A 22 -2.27 13.42 -4.03
C LYS A 22 -1.66 12.74 -5.27
N ALA A 23 -0.34 12.64 -5.34
CA ALA A 23 0.37 12.04 -6.48
C ALA A 23 0.12 10.51 -6.60
N VAL A 24 0.00 9.82 -5.47
CA VAL A 24 -0.30 8.38 -5.40
C VAL A 24 -1.77 8.08 -5.69
N GLY A 25 -2.65 9.08 -5.55
CA GLY A 25 -4.08 8.95 -5.84
C GLY A 25 -4.96 8.64 -4.63
N TYR A 26 -4.49 8.94 -3.42
CA TYR A 26 -5.33 8.90 -2.22
C TYR A 26 -6.50 9.89 -2.35
N LYS A 27 -7.70 9.42 -2.06
CA LYS A 27 -8.96 10.19 -2.12
C LYS A 27 -9.88 9.80 -0.97
N ALA A 28 -10.90 10.60 -0.70
CA ALA A 28 -11.88 10.30 0.35
C ALA A 28 -12.63 8.97 0.13
N SER A 29 -12.70 8.48 -1.12
CA SER A 29 -13.28 7.17 -1.45
C SER A 29 -12.26 6.02 -1.40
N SER A 30 -11.00 6.27 -1.02
CA SER A 30 -9.98 5.24 -0.87
C SER A 30 -10.35 4.33 0.31
N ARG A 31 -10.28 3.04 0.07
CA ARG A 31 -10.41 1.95 1.05
C ARG A 31 -9.10 1.18 1.00
N VAL A 32 -8.19 1.53 1.89
CA VAL A 32 -6.80 1.07 1.86
C VAL A 32 -6.66 -0.17 2.72
N PHE A 33 -6.28 -1.29 2.11
CA PHE A 33 -6.06 -2.56 2.80
C PHE A 33 -4.79 -2.48 3.66
N ASP A 34 -4.93 -2.78 4.95
CA ASP A 34 -3.82 -2.75 5.91
C ASP A 34 -3.04 -4.06 5.85
N PHE A 35 -1.91 -4.04 5.14
CA PHE A 35 -1.08 -5.21 4.90
C PHE A 35 0.37 -5.08 5.42
N PRO A 36 1.08 -3.95 5.20
CA PRO A 36 2.45 -3.80 5.67
C PRO A 36 2.55 -3.93 7.19
N SER A 37 3.62 -4.56 7.67
CA SER A 37 3.89 -4.66 9.11
C SER A 37 3.99 -3.28 9.76
N TYR A 38 3.49 -3.14 11.00
CA TYR A 38 3.64 -1.92 11.82
C TYR A 38 5.09 -1.58 12.19
N ALA A 39 6.02 -2.51 11.95
CA ALA A 39 7.45 -2.27 12.04
C ALA A 39 8.07 -1.73 10.74
N PHE A 40 7.29 -1.52 9.67
CA PHE A 40 7.75 -1.06 8.36
C PHE A 40 7.11 0.29 8.02
N ASP A 41 7.91 1.27 7.58
CA ASP A 41 7.50 2.66 7.36
C ASP A 41 6.26 2.84 6.46
N VAL A 42 6.11 1.99 5.43
CA VAL A 42 4.99 2.01 4.50
C VAL A 42 3.63 1.96 5.20
N THR A 43 3.50 1.27 6.34
CA THR A 43 2.24 1.24 7.09
C THR A 43 1.79 2.61 7.56
N TYR A 44 2.72 3.44 8.03
CA TYR A 44 2.43 4.79 8.52
C TYR A 44 2.07 5.68 7.35
N ASP A 45 2.68 5.46 6.19
CA ASP A 45 2.33 6.19 4.99
C ASP A 45 0.91 5.88 4.51
N CYS A 46 0.58 4.59 4.40
CA CYS A 46 -0.76 4.13 4.09
C CYS A 46 -1.78 4.71 5.09
N MET A 47 -1.53 4.54 6.39
CA MET A 47 -2.45 4.98 7.44
C MET A 47 -2.67 6.49 7.40
N LEU A 48 -1.60 7.29 7.46
CA LEU A 48 -1.72 8.74 7.58
C LEU A 48 -2.19 9.39 6.27
N CYS A 49 -1.73 8.93 5.10
CA CYS A 49 -2.24 9.42 3.81
C CYS A 49 -3.71 9.07 3.60
N THR A 50 -4.18 7.92 4.09
CA THR A 50 -5.60 7.55 4.04
C THR A 50 -6.44 8.47 4.93
N LEU A 51 -6.04 8.64 6.19
CA LEU A 51 -6.82 9.39 7.17
C LEU A 51 -6.87 10.88 6.85
N VAL A 52 -5.78 11.47 6.35
CA VAL A 52 -5.74 12.92 6.05
C VAL A 52 -6.68 13.31 4.92
N VAL A 53 -7.01 12.39 4.00
CA VAL A 53 -7.96 12.62 2.90
C VAL A 53 -9.37 12.15 3.22
N GLY A 54 -9.63 11.64 4.42
CA GLY A 54 -10.94 11.11 4.84
C GLY A 54 -11.28 9.72 4.30
N GLY A 55 -10.28 8.95 3.88
CA GLY A 55 -10.44 7.57 3.42
C GLY A 55 -10.70 6.57 4.56
N THR A 56 -10.83 5.30 4.19
CA THR A 56 -11.04 4.19 5.14
C THR A 56 -9.83 3.26 5.16
N ILE A 57 -9.38 2.86 6.35
CA ILE A 57 -8.40 1.79 6.52
C ILE A 57 -9.16 0.47 6.73
N CYS A 58 -8.82 -0.54 5.93
CA CYS A 58 -9.42 -1.85 5.95
C CYS A 58 -8.48 -2.83 6.64
N VAL A 59 -8.69 -3.02 7.96
CA VAL A 59 -7.85 -3.89 8.79
C VAL A 59 -8.39 -5.32 8.77
N PRO A 60 -7.67 -6.29 8.18
CA PRO A 60 -8.07 -7.69 8.20
C PRO A 60 -7.78 -8.35 9.56
N SER A 61 -8.40 -9.49 9.85
CA SER A 61 -7.89 -10.36 10.92
C SER A 61 -6.54 -10.95 10.49
N GLU A 62 -5.69 -11.32 11.46
CA GLU A 62 -4.41 -11.96 11.15
C GLU A 62 -4.62 -13.28 10.39
N GLU A 63 -5.63 -14.07 10.77
CA GLU A 63 -6.00 -15.31 10.10
C GLU A 63 -6.37 -15.07 8.62
N ALA A 64 -7.24 -14.09 8.33
CA ALA A 64 -7.63 -13.78 6.97
C ALA A 64 -6.43 -13.27 6.15
N ARG A 65 -5.60 -12.40 6.73
CA ARG A 65 -4.40 -11.86 6.07
C ARG A 65 -3.38 -12.94 5.69
N MET A 66 -3.25 -13.99 6.51
CA MET A 66 -2.27 -15.06 6.31
C MET A 66 -2.76 -16.21 5.44
N ASN A 67 -4.05 -16.54 5.52
CA ASN A 67 -4.60 -17.74 4.90
C ASN A 67 -5.42 -17.47 3.63
N ASP A 68 -6.05 -16.29 3.52
CA ASP A 68 -6.87 -15.90 2.36
C ASP A 68 -6.79 -14.39 2.11
N LEU A 69 -5.62 -13.95 1.65
CA LEU A 69 -5.35 -12.53 1.40
C LEU A 69 -6.30 -11.94 0.34
N SER A 70 -6.57 -12.70 -0.74
CA SER A 70 -7.48 -12.29 -1.81
C SER A 70 -8.92 -12.14 -1.30
N GLY A 71 -9.41 -13.10 -0.51
CA GLY A 71 -10.70 -13.02 0.18
C GLY A 71 -10.79 -11.82 1.12
N ALA A 72 -9.76 -11.57 1.93
CA ALA A 72 -9.72 -10.43 2.85
C ALA A 72 -9.81 -9.07 2.12
N ILE A 73 -9.13 -8.94 0.97
CA ILE A 73 -9.20 -7.74 0.12
C ILE A 73 -10.63 -7.57 -0.42
N ARG A 74 -11.25 -8.64 -0.93
CA ARG A 74 -12.63 -8.62 -1.43
C ARG A 74 -13.65 -8.26 -0.34
N ASP A 75 -13.60 -8.93 0.80
CA ASP A 75 -14.56 -8.77 1.90
C ASP A 75 -14.54 -7.35 2.47
N SER A 76 -13.34 -6.78 2.58
CA SER A 76 -13.17 -5.40 3.03
C SER A 76 -13.55 -4.37 1.97
N LYS A 77 -13.74 -4.79 0.72
CA LYS A 77 -13.94 -3.94 -0.46
C LYS A 77 -12.82 -2.91 -0.59
N ALA A 78 -11.59 -3.32 -0.28
CA ALA A 78 -10.45 -2.43 -0.45
C ALA A 78 -10.23 -2.18 -1.95
N ASN A 79 -9.98 -0.92 -2.30
CA ASN A 79 -9.69 -0.50 -3.67
C ASN A 79 -8.24 0.02 -3.79
N MET A 80 -7.46 -0.05 -2.73
CA MET A 80 -6.06 0.35 -2.71
C MET A 80 -5.29 -0.54 -1.76
N VAL A 81 -4.08 -0.96 -2.15
CA VAL A 81 -3.18 -1.74 -1.30
C VAL A 81 -1.73 -1.46 -1.66
N HIS A 82 -0.86 -1.49 -0.66
CA HIS A 82 0.59 -1.39 -0.82
C HIS A 82 1.25 -2.67 -0.34
N MET A 83 2.08 -3.28 -1.19
CA MET A 83 2.76 -4.55 -0.90
C MET A 83 4.04 -4.70 -1.71
N THR A 84 4.76 -5.81 -1.52
CA THR A 84 5.89 -6.13 -2.40
C THR A 84 5.39 -6.83 -3.67
N PRO A 85 6.11 -6.73 -4.80
CA PRO A 85 5.83 -7.50 -6.02
C PRO A 85 5.66 -8.99 -5.77
N SER A 86 6.44 -9.58 -4.86
CA SER A 86 6.33 -11.00 -4.52
C SER A 86 4.97 -11.36 -3.90
N VAL A 87 4.40 -10.48 -3.09
CA VAL A 87 3.04 -10.67 -2.54
C VAL A 87 1.99 -10.44 -3.62
N ALA A 88 2.14 -9.43 -4.47
CA ALA A 88 1.17 -9.15 -5.53
C ALA A 88 1.01 -10.34 -6.50
N ARG A 89 2.08 -11.10 -6.76
CA ARG A 89 2.06 -12.29 -7.63
C ARG A 89 1.29 -13.49 -7.06
N VAL A 90 0.97 -13.53 -5.76
CA VAL A 90 0.20 -14.63 -5.17
C VAL A 90 -1.28 -14.29 -5.00
N LEU A 91 -1.71 -13.09 -5.41
CA LEU A 91 -3.12 -12.72 -5.43
C LEU A 91 -3.86 -13.47 -6.53
N GLU A 92 -5.17 -13.64 -6.33
CA GLU A 92 -6.06 -14.12 -7.38
C GLU A 92 -6.20 -13.07 -8.49
N ASP A 93 -6.44 -13.54 -9.72
CA ASP A 93 -6.44 -12.70 -10.93
C ASP A 93 -7.47 -11.57 -10.92
N ASP A 94 -8.54 -11.69 -10.11
CA ASP A 94 -9.61 -10.69 -9.98
C ASP A 94 -9.22 -9.52 -9.06
N ILE A 95 -8.22 -9.70 -8.20
CA ILE A 95 -7.87 -8.69 -7.18
C ILE A 95 -7.27 -7.45 -7.82
N ILE A 96 -6.24 -7.58 -8.66
CA ILE A 96 -5.56 -6.40 -9.23
C ILE A 96 -6.51 -5.53 -10.08
N PRO A 97 -7.36 -6.10 -10.95
CA PRO A 97 -8.38 -5.32 -11.67
C PRO A 97 -9.46 -4.67 -10.78
N SER A 98 -9.63 -5.12 -9.54
CA SER A 98 -10.58 -4.51 -8.59
C SER A 98 -10.03 -3.25 -7.88
N LEU A 99 -8.72 -3.00 -7.99
CA LEU A 99 -8.05 -1.90 -7.31
C LEU A 99 -8.04 -0.62 -8.16
N ASP A 100 -8.30 0.52 -7.53
CA ASP A 100 -7.99 1.83 -8.08
C ASP A 100 -6.48 2.09 -8.11
N VAL A 101 -5.75 1.62 -7.08
CA VAL A 101 -4.30 1.81 -6.93
C VAL A 101 -3.63 0.55 -6.38
N LEU A 102 -2.57 0.10 -7.05
CA LEU A 102 -1.63 -0.90 -6.54
C LEU A 102 -0.27 -0.24 -6.29
N GLY A 103 0.11 -0.13 -5.02
CA GLY A 103 1.44 0.33 -4.62
C GLY A 103 2.42 -0.83 -4.47
N LEU A 104 3.53 -0.77 -5.19
CA LEU A 104 4.63 -1.74 -5.12
C LEU A 104 5.89 -1.08 -4.57
N GLY A 105 6.55 -1.73 -3.61
CA GLY A 105 7.81 -1.24 -3.04
C GLY A 105 8.55 -2.34 -2.27
N GLY A 106 9.72 -2.00 -1.73
CA GLY A 106 10.57 -2.91 -0.95
C GLY A 106 11.35 -3.94 -1.76
N GLU A 107 10.95 -4.21 -3.00
CA GLU A 107 11.68 -5.07 -3.96
C GLU A 107 11.68 -4.41 -5.35
N ALA A 108 12.56 -4.91 -6.23
CA ALA A 108 12.55 -4.49 -7.63
C ALA A 108 11.27 -4.97 -8.33
N VAL A 109 10.61 -4.06 -9.05
CA VAL A 109 9.43 -4.38 -9.87
C VAL A 109 9.90 -4.85 -11.25
N GLY A 110 9.44 -6.03 -11.67
CA GLY A 110 9.74 -6.57 -12.99
C GLY A 110 8.98 -5.82 -14.09
N ALA A 111 9.60 -5.66 -15.27
CA ALA A 111 8.96 -4.98 -16.40
C ALA A 111 7.64 -5.65 -16.86
N ARG A 112 7.57 -6.98 -16.76
CA ARG A 112 6.35 -7.74 -17.09
C ARG A 112 5.22 -7.43 -16.12
N ASP A 113 5.50 -7.49 -14.83
CA ASP A 113 4.54 -7.16 -13.76
C ASP A 113 4.02 -5.73 -13.94
N ALA A 114 4.92 -4.78 -14.20
CA ALA A 114 4.55 -3.40 -14.42
C ALA A 114 3.67 -3.20 -15.66
N ALA A 115 4.00 -3.87 -16.76
CA ALA A 115 3.22 -3.82 -17.99
C ALA A 115 1.83 -4.43 -17.80
N THR A 116 1.73 -5.63 -17.23
CA THR A 116 0.45 -6.33 -17.06
C THR A 116 -0.46 -5.61 -16.05
N TRP A 117 0.03 -5.25 -14.88
CA TRP A 117 -0.83 -4.67 -13.84
C TRP A 117 -1.16 -3.20 -14.12
N GLY A 118 -0.28 -2.47 -14.80
CA GLY A 118 -0.53 -1.09 -15.22
C GLY A 118 -1.68 -0.94 -16.24
N GLU A 119 -2.10 -2.02 -16.91
CA GLU A 119 -3.29 -2.02 -17.79
C GLU A 119 -4.61 -1.99 -17.00
N HIS A 120 -4.59 -2.41 -15.73
CA HIS A 120 -5.78 -2.65 -14.93
C HIS A 120 -5.97 -1.65 -13.79
N THR A 121 -4.88 -1.14 -13.22
CA THR A 121 -4.90 -0.29 -12.04
C THR A 121 -3.85 0.81 -12.14
N SER A 122 -3.99 1.88 -11.34
CA SER A 122 -2.93 2.86 -11.20
C SER A 122 -1.76 2.24 -10.43
N LEU A 123 -0.77 1.78 -11.17
CA LEU A 123 0.42 1.16 -10.60
C LEU A 123 1.41 2.21 -10.09
N ILE A 124 1.71 2.17 -8.80
CA ILE A 124 2.65 3.08 -8.15
C ILE A 124 3.88 2.31 -7.71
N ILE A 125 5.03 2.59 -8.32
CA ILE A 125 6.31 2.02 -7.92
C ILE A 125 6.97 2.99 -6.93
N ALA A 126 6.94 2.64 -5.65
CA ALA A 126 7.48 3.43 -4.57
C ALA A 126 8.93 3.02 -4.24
N TYR A 127 9.79 4.02 -4.08
CA TYR A 127 11.16 3.85 -3.63
C TYR A 127 11.50 4.93 -2.60
N GLY A 128 12.12 4.51 -1.51
CA GLY A 128 12.65 5.39 -0.47
C GLY A 128 13.31 4.56 0.64
N PRO A 129 14.38 5.08 1.27
CA PRO A 129 14.85 4.54 2.54
C PRO A 129 13.87 4.89 3.68
N SER A 130 14.09 4.33 4.86
CA SER A 130 13.26 4.64 6.03
C SER A 130 13.56 6.02 6.63
N GLU A 131 14.76 6.57 6.40
CA GLU A 131 15.20 7.91 6.77
C GLU A 131 14.69 9.04 5.88
#